data_AF-X0URD9-F1
#
_entry.id   AF-X0URD9-F1
#
_cell.length_a   1.000
_cell.length_b   1.000
_cell.length_c   1.000
_cell.angle_alpha   90.00
_cell.angle_beta   90.00
_cell.angle_gamma   90.00
#
_symmetry.space_group_name_H-M   'P 1'
#
loop_
_entity.id
_entity.type
_entity.pdbx_description
1 polymer ?
#
loop_
_entity_poly.entity_id
_entity_poly.type
_entity_poly.pdbx_seq_one_letter_code
_entity_poly.pdbx_strand_id
1 'polypeptide(L)'
;GLPDEWTTPSGVVHVTLNLGLNTTVNGLSVTETIPVGWAFTEVENDGATIGRNGQTVVWLFLEKFVADDINSQREIHYTLTAPDTLGEMQQSTISGTLASSSPRFKQTIAGHDRVTVTAVLPITVVISRWDVVAAAIDLHLGETIGFDQIQYAVSLWLSGDGVPLTGDLTIGLATMRDLIAYWLTGSSVHDPLP
;
A
#
# COMPACT_ATOMS: atom_id res chain seq x y z
N GLY A 1 10.81 -2.53 8.19
CA GLY A 1 9.93 -2.72 7.04
C GLY A 1 10.47 -2.06 5.79
N LEU A 2 10.13 -2.61 4.62
CA LEU A 2 9.62 -1.73 3.58
C LEU A 2 8.48 -0.95 4.25
N PRO A 3 8.45 0.39 4.18
CA PRO A 3 7.33 1.15 4.72
C PRO A 3 6.00 0.58 4.17
N ASP A 4 4.93 0.60 4.97
CA ASP A 4 3.56 0.17 4.55
C ASP A 4 3.08 0.86 3.26
N GLU A 5 3.79 1.91 2.86
CA GLU A 5 3.62 2.69 1.65
C GLU A 5 4.29 2.09 0.39
N TRP A 6 4.89 0.89 0.42
CA TRP A 6 5.58 0.30 -0.72
C TRP A 6 4.76 -0.76 -1.45
N THR A 7 4.86 -0.78 -2.78
CA THR A 7 4.26 -1.81 -3.64
C THR A 7 5.14 -2.13 -4.85
N THR A 8 4.76 -3.15 -5.61
CA THR A 8 5.41 -3.56 -6.86
C THR A 8 4.59 -3.10 -8.07
N PRO A 9 5.12 -3.16 -9.31
CA PRO A 9 4.32 -2.95 -10.51
C PRO A 9 3.06 -3.82 -10.49
N SER A 10 1.94 -3.25 -10.95
CA SER A 10 0.60 -3.85 -10.88
C SER A 10 0.10 -4.20 -9.46
N GLY A 11 0.85 -3.85 -8.41
CA GLY A 11 0.47 -4.08 -7.02
C GLY A 11 -0.72 -3.22 -6.62
N VAL A 12 -1.54 -3.74 -5.70
CA VAL A 12 -2.75 -3.08 -5.21
C VAL A 12 -2.48 -2.48 -3.84
N VAL A 13 -2.82 -1.20 -3.68
CA VAL A 13 -2.76 -0.46 -2.42
C VAL A 13 -4.18 -0.15 -1.97
N HIS A 14 -4.48 -0.48 -0.71
CA HIS A 14 -5.76 -0.19 -0.08
C HIS A 14 -5.68 1.16 0.63
N VAL A 15 -6.64 2.04 0.34
CA VAL A 15 -6.73 3.35 0.95
C VAL A 15 -8.04 3.45 1.73
N THR A 16 -7.91 3.89 2.98
CA THR A 16 -9.03 4.14 3.89
C THR A 16 -9.01 5.60 4.32
N LEU A 17 -10.11 6.30 4.06
CA LEU A 17 -10.34 7.66 4.56
C LEU A 17 -11.33 7.61 5.72
N ASN A 18 -10.83 7.96 6.90
CA ASN A 18 -11.64 8.12 8.10
C ASN A 18 -11.96 9.60 8.30
N LEU A 19 -13.24 9.97 8.13
CA LEU A 19 -13.70 11.34 8.18
C LEU A 19 -14.50 11.55 9.46
N GLY A 20 -13.93 12.30 10.41
CA GLY A 20 -14.62 12.69 11.64
C GLY A 20 -15.01 14.16 11.63
N LEU A 21 -16.29 14.45 11.85
CA LEU A 21 -16.81 15.80 11.98
C LEU A 21 -17.07 16.15 13.44
N ASN A 22 -16.53 17.27 13.90
CA ASN A 22 -16.76 17.79 15.26
C ASN A 22 -17.81 18.93 15.29
N THR A 23 -18.49 19.16 14.16
CA THR A 23 -19.50 20.20 14.02
C THR A 23 -20.61 19.73 13.08
N THR A 24 -21.77 20.38 13.17
CA THR A 24 -22.89 20.10 12.26
C THR A 24 -22.59 20.69 10.88
N VAL A 25 -22.68 19.89 9.82
CA VAL A 25 -22.50 20.35 8.44
C VAL A 25 -23.67 19.88 7.56
N ASN A 26 -24.09 20.73 6.63
CA ASN A 26 -25.13 20.44 5.64
C ASN A 26 -24.45 20.15 4.31
N GLY A 27 -24.22 18.87 4.06
CA GLY A 27 -23.44 18.38 2.94
C GLY A 27 -21.93 18.51 3.15
N LEU A 28 -21.22 17.57 2.55
CA LEU A 28 -19.78 17.42 2.64
C LEU A 28 -19.25 16.95 1.28
N SER A 29 -18.12 17.51 0.85
CA SER A 29 -17.39 17.02 -0.30
C SER A 29 -15.98 16.63 0.10
N VAL A 30 -15.56 15.46 -0.35
CA VAL A 30 -14.17 15.01 -0.33
C VAL A 30 -13.66 15.06 -1.75
N THR A 31 -12.49 15.63 -1.97
CA THR A 31 -11.82 15.60 -3.28
C THR A 31 -10.43 15.06 -3.09
N GLU A 32 -10.09 13.99 -3.80
CA GLU A 32 -8.73 13.47 -3.86
C GLU A 32 -8.15 13.54 -5.26
N THR A 33 -6.84 13.79 -5.31
CA THR A 33 -6.02 13.67 -6.50
C THR A 33 -5.17 12.43 -6.36
N ILE A 34 -5.45 11.44 -7.21
CA ILE A 34 -4.72 10.19 -7.30
C ILE A 34 -3.46 10.40 -8.16
N PRO A 35 -2.35 9.71 -7.86
CA PRO A 35 -1.18 9.71 -8.71
C PRO A 35 -1.46 9.41 -10.20
N VAL A 36 -0.74 10.07 -11.09
CA VAL A 36 -0.79 9.79 -12.53
C VAL A 36 -0.31 8.36 -12.81
N GLY A 37 -1.02 7.66 -13.69
CA GLY A 37 -0.70 6.28 -14.09
C GLY A 37 -1.30 5.20 -13.17
N TRP A 38 -1.82 5.57 -12.01
CA TRP A 38 -2.48 4.64 -11.11
C TRP A 38 -3.95 4.45 -11.47
N ALA A 39 -4.44 3.21 -11.37
CA ALA A 39 -5.84 2.89 -11.60
C ALA A 39 -6.62 2.91 -10.29
N PHE A 40 -7.66 3.73 -10.22
CA PHE A 40 -8.58 3.78 -9.08
C PHE A 40 -9.76 2.84 -9.28
N THR A 41 -10.08 2.08 -8.23
CA THR A 41 -11.28 1.26 -8.11
C THR A 41 -11.96 1.57 -6.78
N GLU A 42 -13.24 1.91 -6.86
CA GLU A 42 -14.09 2.14 -5.67
C GLU A 42 -14.41 0.79 -5.00
N VAL A 43 -14.36 0.77 -3.66
CA VAL A 43 -14.75 -0.40 -2.87
C VAL A 43 -16.02 -0.09 -2.08
N GLU A 44 -15.98 0.97 -1.25
CA GLU A 44 -17.11 1.42 -0.44
C GLU A 44 -17.00 2.93 -0.21
N ASN A 45 -18.13 3.64 -0.26
CA ASN A 45 -18.16 5.10 -0.20
C ASN A 45 -19.13 5.67 0.84
N ASP A 46 -19.68 4.80 1.69
CA ASP A 46 -20.56 5.14 2.81
C ASP A 46 -21.70 6.10 2.43
N GLY A 47 -22.34 5.84 1.28
CA GLY A 47 -23.50 6.57 0.79
C GLY A 47 -23.20 7.84 0.00
N ALA A 48 -21.92 8.13 -0.28
CA ALA A 48 -21.56 9.24 -1.13
C ALA A 48 -22.03 9.07 -2.58
N THR A 49 -22.28 10.18 -3.27
CA THR A 49 -22.29 10.22 -4.73
C THR A 49 -20.86 10.46 -5.23
N ILE A 50 -20.35 9.57 -6.08
CA ILE A 50 -19.01 9.67 -6.64
C ILE A 50 -19.00 10.37 -8.00
N GLY A 51 -18.03 11.25 -8.22
CA GLY A 51 -17.71 11.86 -9.50
C GLY A 51 -16.22 11.72 -9.80
N ARG A 52 -15.86 11.45 -11.06
CA ARG A 52 -14.46 11.30 -11.48
C ARG A 52 -14.14 12.13 -12.71
N ASN A 53 -12.99 12.78 -12.69
CA ASN A 53 -12.43 13.49 -13.84
C ASN A 53 -10.90 13.34 -13.85
N GLY A 54 -10.38 12.49 -14.73
CA GLY A 54 -8.96 12.13 -14.75
C GLY A 54 -8.52 11.54 -13.42
N GLN A 55 -7.47 12.13 -12.83
CA GLN A 55 -6.91 11.77 -11.55
C GLN A 55 -7.69 12.31 -10.34
N THR A 56 -8.71 13.14 -10.57
CA THR A 56 -9.52 13.71 -9.50
C THR A 56 -10.74 12.82 -9.24
N VAL A 57 -10.91 12.43 -7.99
CA VAL A 57 -12.11 11.74 -7.47
C VAL A 57 -12.80 12.67 -6.49
N VAL A 58 -14.11 12.80 -6.61
CA VAL A 58 -14.94 13.62 -5.73
C VAL A 58 -16.03 12.74 -5.13
N TRP A 59 -16.13 12.74 -3.81
CA TRP A 59 -17.25 12.13 -3.08
C TRP A 59 -18.10 13.24 -2.51
N LEU A 60 -19.40 13.19 -2.79
CA LEU A 60 -20.37 14.16 -2.33
C LEU A 60 -21.40 13.49 -1.42
N PHE A 61 -21.42 13.91 -0.17
CA PHE A 61 -22.45 13.56 0.79
C PHE A 61 -23.46 14.70 0.85
N LEU A 62 -24.72 14.43 0.50
CA LEU A 62 -25.78 15.45 0.44
C LEU A 62 -26.56 15.59 1.76
N GLU A 63 -26.31 14.69 2.70
CA GLU A 63 -27.00 14.64 3.98
C GLU A 63 -26.47 15.68 4.99
N LYS A 64 -27.23 15.81 6.07
CA LYS A 64 -26.82 16.61 7.22
C LYS A 64 -26.08 15.73 8.22
N PHE A 65 -24.87 16.13 8.54
CA PHE A 65 -24.07 15.52 9.59
C PHE A 65 -24.33 16.25 10.91
N VAL A 66 -24.62 15.50 11.95
CA VAL A 66 -24.79 16.02 13.31
C VAL A 66 -23.59 15.56 14.12
N ALA A 67 -23.05 16.44 14.96
CA ALA A 67 -21.94 16.10 15.84
C ALA A 67 -22.45 15.28 17.04
N ASP A 68 -22.91 14.05 16.78
CA ASP A 68 -23.54 13.13 17.74
C ASP A 68 -22.90 11.73 17.77
N ASP A 69 -21.60 11.64 17.44
CA ASP A 69 -20.74 10.44 17.36
C ASP A 69 -21.16 9.33 16.37
N ILE A 70 -22.45 9.20 16.06
CA ILE A 70 -22.98 8.20 15.12
C ILE A 70 -23.10 8.81 13.71
N ASN A 71 -23.67 10.01 13.58
CA ASN A 71 -23.87 10.66 12.28
C ASN A 71 -22.72 11.60 11.90
N SER A 72 -21.59 11.51 12.61
CA SER A 72 -20.43 12.39 12.44
C SER A 72 -19.25 11.74 11.72
N GLN A 73 -19.32 10.43 11.48
CA GLN A 73 -18.23 9.64 10.89
C GLN A 73 -18.58 9.18 9.48
N ARG A 74 -17.66 9.28 8.53
CA ARG A 74 -17.74 8.59 7.24
C ARG A 74 -16.46 7.84 6.96
N GLU A 75 -16.61 6.67 6.36
CA GLU A 75 -15.47 5.87 5.92
C GLU A 75 -15.54 5.65 4.40
N ILE A 76 -14.44 5.95 3.71
CA ILE A 76 -14.33 5.68 2.27
C ILE A 76 -13.20 4.69 2.07
N HIS A 77 -13.49 3.61 1.35
CA HIS A 77 -12.54 2.58 0.97
C HIS A 77 -12.39 2.54 -0.54
N TYR A 78 -11.16 2.58 -1.01
CA TYR A 78 -10.85 2.37 -2.42
C TYR A 78 -9.49 1.71 -2.57
N THR A 79 -9.24 1.18 -3.77
CA THR A 79 -7.93 0.61 -4.11
C THR A 79 -7.28 1.40 -5.24
N LEU A 80 -5.96 1.51 -5.16
CA LEU A 80 -5.11 2.02 -6.22
C LEU A 80 -4.23 0.89 -6.75
N THR A 81 -4.29 0.62 -8.05
CA THR A 81 -3.39 -0.31 -8.72
C THR A 81 -2.23 0.47 -9.33
N ALA A 82 -1.02 0.07 -8.97
CA ALA A 82 0.22 0.66 -9.47
C ALA A 82 0.36 0.47 -10.99
N PRO A 83 1.06 1.38 -11.69
CA PRO A 83 1.38 1.18 -13.10
C PRO A 83 2.14 -0.13 -13.35
N ASP A 84 1.84 -0.79 -14.46
CA ASP A 84 2.51 -2.05 -14.85
C ASP A 84 3.97 -1.84 -15.26
N THR A 85 4.29 -0.66 -15.81
CA THR A 85 5.61 -0.33 -16.32
C THR A 85 6.23 0.78 -15.50
N LEU A 86 7.40 0.49 -14.92
CA LEU A 86 8.21 1.42 -14.15
C LEU A 86 9.66 1.37 -14.62
N GLY A 87 10.40 2.47 -14.43
CA GLY A 87 11.85 2.49 -14.64
C GLY A 87 12.56 1.63 -13.59
N GLU A 88 12.65 2.14 -12.36
CA GLU A 88 13.25 1.42 -11.22
C GLU A 88 12.42 1.61 -9.95
N MET A 89 12.10 2.88 -9.67
CA MET A 89 11.29 3.29 -8.54
C MET A 89 10.50 4.54 -8.90
N GLN A 90 9.26 4.61 -8.43
CA GLN A 90 8.44 5.81 -8.51
C GLN A 90 7.77 6.05 -7.17
N GLN A 91 8.07 7.19 -6.58
CA GLN A 91 7.31 7.67 -5.45
C GLN A 91 6.21 8.61 -5.91
N SER A 92 5.01 8.41 -5.38
CA SER A 92 3.82 9.16 -5.71
C SER A 92 3.13 9.66 -4.45
N THR A 93 2.30 10.69 -4.58
CA THR A 93 1.55 11.27 -3.47
C THR A 93 0.07 11.31 -3.80
N ILE A 94 -0.76 10.90 -2.85
CA ILE A 94 -2.21 11.07 -2.84
C ILE A 94 -2.48 12.37 -2.07
N SER A 95 -3.31 13.26 -2.59
CA SER A 95 -3.64 14.49 -1.87
C SER A 95 -5.14 14.71 -1.83
N GLY A 96 -5.64 15.11 -0.67
CA GLY A 96 -7.06 15.22 -0.40
C GLY A 96 -7.49 16.56 0.18
N THR A 97 -8.74 16.93 -0.05
CA THR A 97 -9.39 18.08 0.58
C THR A 97 -10.82 17.72 0.99
N LEU A 98 -11.16 18.05 2.23
CA LEU A 98 -12.50 18.05 2.79
C LEU A 98 -13.10 19.46 2.73
N ALA A 99 -14.35 19.60 2.30
CA ALA A 99 -15.02 20.90 2.24
C ALA A 99 -16.52 20.82 2.49
N SER A 100 -17.09 21.89 3.02
CA SER A 100 -18.54 22.11 3.08
C SER A 100 -18.87 23.55 2.71
N SER A 101 -20.10 23.78 2.26
CA SER A 101 -20.64 25.12 2.03
C SER A 101 -21.43 25.65 3.22
N SER A 102 -21.85 24.81 4.17
CA SER A 102 -22.66 25.21 5.32
C SER A 102 -22.38 24.33 6.55
N PRO A 103 -21.61 24.82 7.54
CA PRO A 103 -20.81 26.04 7.49
C PRO A 103 -19.74 25.94 6.40
N ARG A 104 -19.31 27.09 5.87
CA ARG A 104 -18.29 27.10 4.81
C ARG A 104 -16.92 26.80 5.41
N PHE A 105 -16.27 25.74 4.95
CA PHE A 105 -14.88 25.44 5.26
C PHE A 105 -14.21 24.63 4.14
N LYS A 106 -12.88 24.58 4.20
CA LYS A 106 -12.03 23.75 3.34
C LYS A 106 -10.78 23.36 4.14
N GLN A 107 -10.45 22.08 4.18
CA GLN A 107 -9.35 21.54 4.95
C GLN A 107 -8.61 20.46 4.15
N THR A 108 -7.29 20.49 4.15
CA THR A 108 -6.46 19.41 3.57
C THR A 108 -6.57 18.15 4.42
N ILE A 109 -6.73 17.00 3.77
CA ILE A 109 -6.71 15.70 4.44
C ILE A 109 -5.26 15.39 4.83
N ALA A 110 -5.06 14.98 6.07
CA ALA A 110 -3.76 14.57 6.61
C ALA A 110 -3.72 13.05 6.80
N GLY A 111 -2.53 12.48 6.95
CA GLY A 111 -2.33 11.04 7.11
C GLY A 111 -1.18 10.53 6.25
N HIS A 112 -1.14 9.22 6.03
CA HIS A 112 -0.24 8.63 5.05
C HIS A 112 -0.69 9.05 3.64
N ASP A 113 0.18 9.75 2.94
CA ASP A 113 -0.12 10.37 1.65
C ASP A 113 0.86 9.91 0.57
N ARG A 114 1.86 9.08 0.91
CA ARG A 114 2.88 8.62 -0.02
C ARG A 114 2.72 7.15 -0.33
N VAL A 115 3.01 6.82 -1.58
CA VAL A 115 3.09 5.44 -2.06
C VAL A 115 4.30 5.32 -2.97
N THR A 116 5.11 4.28 -2.76
CA THR A 116 6.33 3.99 -3.50
C THR A 116 6.14 2.71 -4.27
N VAL A 117 6.33 2.74 -5.58
CA VAL A 117 6.41 1.53 -6.40
C VAL A 117 7.86 1.25 -6.73
N THR A 118 8.30 0.02 -6.59
CA THR A 118 9.62 -0.40 -7.03
C THR A 118 9.59 -1.72 -7.77
N ALA A 119 10.36 -1.81 -8.85
CA ALA A 119 10.54 -3.04 -9.61
C ALA A 119 11.62 -3.96 -9.02
N VAL A 120 12.40 -3.46 -8.05
CA VAL A 120 13.56 -4.15 -7.48
C VAL A 120 13.51 -4.10 -5.96
N LEU A 121 13.53 -5.27 -5.34
CA LEU A 121 13.53 -5.49 -3.92
C LEU A 121 14.80 -6.24 -3.49
N PRO A 122 15.27 -6.04 -2.25
CA PRO A 122 16.33 -6.88 -1.70
C PRO A 122 15.90 -8.35 -1.63
N ILE A 123 16.84 -9.28 -1.89
CA ILE A 123 16.58 -10.73 -1.83
C ILE A 123 15.93 -11.12 -0.50
N THR A 124 16.42 -10.59 0.63
CA THR A 124 15.89 -10.91 1.97
C THR A 124 14.41 -10.56 2.10
N VAL A 125 14.00 -9.42 1.55
CA VAL A 125 12.61 -8.98 1.53
C VAL A 125 11.77 -9.91 0.66
N VAL A 126 12.21 -10.19 -0.56
CA VAL A 126 11.49 -11.10 -1.47
C VAL A 126 11.28 -12.46 -0.83
N ILE A 127 12.32 -13.06 -0.24
CA ILE A 127 12.22 -14.37 0.39
C ILE A 127 11.29 -14.34 1.61
N SER A 128 11.38 -13.32 2.48
CA SER A 128 10.49 -13.21 3.65
C SER A 128 9.02 -13.01 3.29
N ARG A 129 8.74 -12.50 2.09
CA ARG A 129 7.39 -12.18 1.59
C ARG A 129 6.93 -13.13 0.49
N TRP A 130 7.65 -14.20 0.22
CA TRP A 130 7.27 -15.15 -0.82
C TRP A 130 6.15 -16.05 -0.32
N ASP A 131 5.00 -16.01 -0.99
CA ASP A 131 3.95 -17.00 -0.83
C ASP A 131 4.30 -18.21 -1.71
N VAL A 132 4.74 -19.28 -1.06
CA VAL A 132 5.17 -20.51 -1.73
C VAL A 132 4.00 -21.22 -2.43
N VAL A 133 2.77 -21.05 -1.94
CA VAL A 133 1.57 -21.68 -2.52
C VAL A 133 1.11 -20.91 -3.75
N ALA A 134 1.04 -19.60 -3.67
CA ALA A 134 0.69 -18.74 -4.80
C ALA A 134 1.83 -18.59 -5.83
N ALA A 135 3.06 -18.97 -5.44
CA ALA A 135 4.28 -18.77 -6.22
C ALA A 135 4.48 -17.30 -6.64
N ALA A 136 4.18 -16.39 -5.73
CA ALA A 136 4.22 -14.95 -5.95
C ALA A 136 4.69 -14.23 -4.67
N ILE A 137 5.11 -12.98 -4.84
CA ILE A 137 5.37 -12.12 -3.68
C ILE A 137 4.03 -11.65 -3.09
N ASP A 138 3.91 -11.72 -1.77
CA ASP A 138 2.85 -11.08 -1.00
C ASP A 138 3.46 -10.08 0.00
N LEU A 139 3.38 -8.80 -0.34
CA LEU A 139 3.88 -7.70 0.49
C LEU A 139 3.09 -7.49 1.79
N HIS A 140 2.05 -8.28 2.07
CA HIS A 140 1.33 -8.29 3.34
C HIS A 140 1.76 -9.42 4.27
N LEU A 141 2.57 -10.37 3.78
CA LEU A 141 3.09 -11.48 4.57
C LEU A 141 4.08 -10.99 5.64
N GLY A 142 4.40 -11.76 6.69
CA GLY A 142 5.24 -11.27 7.79
C GLY A 142 6.68 -10.86 7.40
N GLU A 143 7.36 -10.08 8.25
CA GLU A 143 8.75 -9.64 8.05
C GLU A 143 9.81 -10.70 8.39
N THR A 144 9.40 -11.86 8.87
CA THR A 144 10.27 -12.97 9.28
C THR A 144 10.29 -14.05 8.22
N ILE A 145 11.42 -14.72 8.06
CA ILE A 145 11.53 -15.83 7.10
C ILE A 145 10.99 -17.11 7.72
N GLY A 146 10.06 -17.77 7.04
CA GLY A 146 9.52 -19.10 7.35
C GLY A 146 10.37 -20.25 6.82
N PHE A 147 10.08 -21.47 7.26
CA PHE A 147 10.82 -22.66 6.80
C PHE A 147 10.61 -22.95 5.30
N ASP A 148 9.37 -22.85 4.84
CA ASP A 148 8.98 -22.98 3.44
C ASP A 148 9.67 -21.95 2.54
N GLN A 149 9.81 -20.72 3.02
CA GLN A 149 10.55 -19.65 2.34
C GLN A 149 12.05 -19.92 2.26
N ILE A 150 12.66 -20.49 3.31
CA ILE A 150 14.04 -20.98 3.24
C ILE A 150 14.18 -22.12 2.23
N GLN A 151 13.24 -23.06 2.18
CA GLN A 151 13.28 -24.14 1.19
C GLN A 151 13.22 -23.58 -0.23
N TYR A 152 12.38 -22.57 -0.47
CA TYR A 152 12.34 -21.86 -1.74
C TYR A 152 13.67 -21.16 -2.06
N ALA A 153 14.26 -20.43 -1.11
CA ALA A 153 15.57 -19.80 -1.29
C ALA A 153 16.68 -20.83 -1.61
N VAL A 154 16.68 -21.99 -0.94
CA VAL A 154 17.62 -23.08 -1.23
C VAL A 154 17.40 -23.61 -2.65
N SER A 155 16.15 -23.71 -3.11
CA SER A 155 15.87 -24.17 -4.47
C SER A 155 16.47 -23.24 -5.53
N LEU A 156 16.30 -21.92 -5.36
CA LEU A 156 16.89 -20.90 -6.24
C LEU A 156 18.42 -20.93 -6.19
N TRP A 157 19.00 -21.12 -5.01
CA TRP A 157 20.45 -21.22 -4.85
C TRP A 157 21.03 -22.45 -5.58
N LEU A 158 20.35 -23.60 -5.50
CA LEU A 158 20.79 -24.83 -6.14
C LEU A 158 20.62 -24.82 -7.65
N SER A 159 19.54 -24.21 -8.16
CA SER A 159 19.32 -24.07 -9.61
C SER A 159 20.17 -22.96 -10.23
N GLY A 160 20.53 -21.95 -9.45
CA GLY A 160 21.20 -20.74 -9.94
C GLY A 160 20.23 -19.76 -10.60
N ASP A 161 18.93 -19.94 -10.42
CA ASP A 161 17.91 -19.06 -10.97
C ASP A 161 17.93 -17.68 -10.28
N GLY A 162 17.52 -16.65 -11.02
CA GLY A 162 17.35 -15.30 -10.49
C GLY A 162 16.19 -15.24 -9.51
N VAL A 163 16.37 -14.48 -8.42
CA VAL A 163 15.31 -14.20 -7.46
C VAL A 163 14.32 -13.21 -8.11
N PRO A 164 13.02 -13.53 -8.18
CA PRO A 164 12.02 -12.63 -8.77
C PRO A 164 12.04 -11.25 -8.13
N LEU A 165 11.77 -10.21 -8.91
CA LEU A 165 11.69 -8.81 -8.44
C LEU A 165 12.96 -8.31 -7.73
N THR A 166 14.14 -8.86 -8.06
CA THR A 166 15.42 -8.38 -7.54
C THR A 166 16.34 -7.81 -8.63
N GLY A 167 15.85 -7.68 -9.86
CA GLY A 167 16.69 -7.31 -11.01
C GLY A 167 17.69 -8.41 -11.37
N ASP A 168 17.23 -9.66 -11.41
CA ASP A 168 18.01 -10.86 -11.74
C ASP A 168 19.17 -11.20 -10.79
N LEU A 169 19.12 -10.74 -9.53
CA LEU A 169 20.09 -11.15 -8.53
C LEU A 169 19.91 -12.63 -8.19
N THR A 170 21.02 -13.34 -8.01
CA THR A 170 21.04 -14.75 -7.62
C THR A 170 21.45 -14.91 -6.16
N ILE A 171 21.05 -16.02 -5.54
CA ILE A 171 21.43 -16.33 -4.15
C ILE A 171 22.83 -16.95 -4.17
N GLY A 172 23.80 -16.26 -3.57
CA GLY A 172 25.13 -16.81 -3.31
C GLY A 172 25.25 -17.39 -1.91
N LEU A 173 26.41 -18.00 -1.60
CA LEU A 173 26.69 -18.57 -0.28
C LEU A 173 26.52 -17.55 0.85
N ALA A 174 27.00 -16.31 0.66
CA ALA A 174 26.89 -15.25 1.67
C ALA A 174 25.42 -14.91 1.94
N THR A 175 24.65 -14.63 0.88
CA THR A 175 23.21 -14.34 0.97
C THR A 175 22.43 -15.49 1.61
N MET A 176 22.72 -16.74 1.23
CA MET A 176 22.06 -17.90 1.84
C MET A 176 22.36 -18.01 3.34
N ARG A 177 23.59 -17.71 3.77
CA ARG A 177 23.94 -17.67 5.19
C ARG A 177 23.16 -16.61 5.95
N ASP A 178 22.99 -15.42 5.37
CA ASP A 178 22.21 -14.34 5.97
C ASP A 178 20.73 -14.73 6.08
N LEU A 179 20.15 -15.31 5.02
CA LEU A 179 18.77 -15.81 5.03
C LEU A 179 18.55 -16.86 6.14
N ILE A 180 19.46 -17.83 6.26
CA ILE A 180 19.42 -18.83 7.33
C ILE A 180 19.55 -18.18 8.70
N ALA A 181 20.42 -17.18 8.85
CA ALA A 181 20.57 -16.46 10.11
C ALA A 181 19.26 -15.78 10.52
N TYR A 182 18.61 -15.03 9.61
CA TYR A 182 17.30 -14.42 9.86
C TYR A 182 16.23 -15.44 10.24
N TRP A 183 16.18 -16.58 9.54
CA TRP A 183 15.25 -17.66 9.87
C TRP A 183 15.50 -18.24 11.26
N LEU A 184 16.77 -18.51 11.62
CA LEU A 184 17.13 -19.10 12.90
C LEU A 184 16.92 -18.15 14.08
N THR A 185 17.15 -16.85 13.89
CA THR A 185 16.96 -15.84 14.94
C THR A 185 15.50 -15.39 15.06
N GLY A 186 14.68 -15.61 14.02
CA GLY A 186 13.33 -15.08 13.95
C GLY A 186 13.30 -13.53 13.91
N SER A 187 14.41 -12.91 13.52
CA SER A 187 14.53 -11.46 13.41
C SER A 187 13.80 -10.95 12.16
N SER A 188 13.30 -9.72 12.20
CA SER A 188 12.83 -9.04 10.99
C SER A 188 14.00 -8.90 10.01
N VAL A 189 13.75 -9.10 8.71
CA VAL A 189 14.74 -8.89 7.64
C VAL A 189 15.18 -7.43 7.48
N HIS A 190 14.58 -6.52 8.26
CA HIS A 190 14.94 -5.10 8.31
C HIS A 190 15.82 -4.73 9.49
N ASP A 191 15.92 -5.60 10.48
CA ASP A 191 16.79 -5.41 11.63
C ASP A 191 18.18 -5.97 11.31
N PRO A 192 19.25 -5.38 11.86
CA PRO A 192 20.57 -5.99 11.76
C PRO A 192 20.57 -7.37 12.43
N LEU A 193 21.25 -8.33 11.80
CA LEU A 193 21.51 -9.62 12.44
C LEU A 193 22.31 -9.42 13.73
N PRO A 194 21.96 -10.14 14.82
CA PRO A 194 22.64 -10.06 16.11
C PRO A 194 24.06 -10.65 16.10
#